data_AF-W1XN83-F1
#
_entry.id   AF-W1XN83-F1
#
_cell.length_a   1.000
_cell.length_b   1.000
_cell.length_c   1.000
_cell.angle_alpha   90.00
_cell.angle_beta   90.00
_cell.angle_gamma   90.00
#
_symmetry.space_group_name_H-M   'P 1'
#
loop_
_entity.id
_entity.type
_entity.pdbx_description
1 polymer ?
#
loop_
_entity_poly.entity_id
_entity_poly.type
_entity_poly.pdbx_seq_one_letter_code
_entity_poly.pdbx_strand_id
1 'polypeptide(L)' 'MKLSTCCAALLLALASPVVLAAPGSCERIQSDISQRIINNGVPESSFTLSIVPNDQVDQPDSQVVGHCANDTHKIL' A
#
# COMPACT_ATOMS: atom_id res chain seq x y z
N MET A 1 -37.80 -35.46 26.41
CA MET A 1 -37.80 -34.17 25.70
C MET A 1 -36.37 -33.85 25.31
N LYS A 2 -36.15 -33.43 24.07
CA LYS A 2 -34.87 -33.42 23.34
C LYS A 2 -33.74 -32.69 24.09
N LEU A 3 -32.60 -33.37 24.28
CA LEU A 3 -31.27 -32.80 24.57
C LEU A 3 -30.57 -32.25 23.30
N SER A 4 -31.37 -31.81 22.32
CA SER A 4 -30.92 -31.20 21.07
C SER A 4 -31.58 -29.83 21.10
N THR A 5 -30.88 -28.70 21.18
CA THR A 5 -29.90 -28.23 20.20
C THR A 5 -29.20 -27.02 20.85
N CYS A 6 -28.03 -27.19 21.48
CA CYS A 6 -27.39 -26.11 22.27
C CYS A 6 -26.12 -25.49 21.65
N CYS A 7 -25.67 -25.87 20.45
CA CYS A 7 -24.32 -25.47 20.01
C CYS A 7 -24.15 -24.90 18.59
N ALA A 8 -25.21 -24.51 17.87
CA ALA A 8 -25.08 -24.13 16.46
C ALA A 8 -25.42 -22.67 16.13
N ALA A 9 -25.20 -21.73 17.04
CA ALA A 9 -25.55 -20.33 16.80
C ALA A 9 -24.59 -19.33 17.45
N LEU A 10 -23.27 -19.47 17.26
CA LEU A 10 -22.35 -18.35 17.49
C LEU A 10 -20.96 -18.56 16.84
N LEU A 11 -20.90 -18.65 15.51
CA LEU A 11 -19.64 -18.46 14.78
C LEU A 11 -19.88 -17.47 13.63
N LEU A 12 -20.33 -16.28 13.99
CA LEU A 12 -20.36 -15.09 13.14
C LEU A 12 -19.51 -14.03 13.82
N ALA A 13 -18.18 -14.14 13.70
CA ALA A 13 -17.30 -13.02 14.01
C ALA A 13 -15.99 -13.14 13.23
N LEU A 14 -15.86 -12.24 12.24
CA LEU A 14 -14.60 -11.59 11.89
C LEU A 14 -13.59 -12.44 11.08
N ALA A 15 -14.03 -12.98 9.94
CA ALA A 15 -13.15 -13.00 8.77
C ALA A 15 -13.35 -11.67 8.02
N SER A 16 -12.90 -10.57 8.62
CA SER A 16 -12.70 -9.34 7.85
C SER A 16 -11.71 -9.69 6.75
N PRO A 17 -12.02 -9.46 5.46
CA PRO A 17 -10.96 -9.47 4.48
C PRO A 17 -10.00 -8.36 4.91
N VAL A 18 -8.81 -8.74 5.40
CA VAL A 18 -7.67 -7.82 5.32
C VAL A 18 -7.52 -7.57 3.84
N VAL A 19 -8.09 -6.46 3.39
CA VAL A 19 -7.91 -5.94 2.04
C VAL A 19 -6.45 -5.55 1.96
N LEU A 20 -5.60 -6.54 1.67
CA LEU A 20 -4.26 -6.35 1.13
C LEU A 20 -4.39 -5.89 -0.33
N ALA A 21 -5.16 -4.83 -0.57
CA ALA A 21 -5.23 -4.16 -1.86
C ALA A 21 -4.38 -2.89 -1.78
N ALA A 22 -3.07 -3.06 -1.80
CA ALA A 22 -2.16 -1.94 -2.01
C ALA A 22 -0.90 -2.21 -2.85
N PRO A 23 -0.63 -3.40 -3.46
CA PRO A 23 0.39 -3.42 -4.50
C PRO A 23 -0.09 -2.56 -5.69
N GLY A 24 -1.21 -2.95 -6.32
CA GLY A 24 -1.61 -2.40 -7.62
C GLY A 24 -1.90 -0.89 -7.65
N SER A 25 -2.36 -0.29 -6.55
CA SER A 25 -2.66 1.15 -6.49
C SER A 25 -1.40 1.98 -6.33
N CYS A 26 -0.45 1.53 -5.50
CA CYS A 26 0.83 2.22 -5.29
C CYS A 26 1.75 2.10 -6.49
N GLU A 27 1.84 0.93 -7.12
CA GLU A 27 2.66 0.70 -8.32
C GLU A 27 2.21 1.59 -9.49
N ARG A 28 0.90 1.82 -9.62
CA ARG A 28 0.38 2.72 -10.65
C ARG A 28 0.75 4.19 -10.40
N ILE A 29 0.69 4.64 -9.15
CA ILE A 29 1.12 6.00 -8.77
C ILE A 29 2.64 6.15 -8.95
N GLN A 30 3.42 5.14 -8.58
CA GLN A 30 4.87 5.11 -8.80
C GLN A 30 5.20 5.24 -10.29
N SER A 31 4.51 4.50 -11.17
CA SER A 31 4.70 4.61 -12.61
C SER A 31 4.33 6.01 -13.15
N ASP A 32 3.22 6.61 -12.70
CA ASP A 32 2.84 7.98 -13.07
C ASP A 32 3.91 9.00 -12.65
N ILE A 33 4.44 8.87 -11.43
CA ILE A 33 5.53 9.73 -10.93
C ILE A 33 6.79 9.55 -11.76
N SER A 34 7.19 8.30 -12.07
CA SER A 34 8.36 8.03 -12.92
C SER A 34 8.21 8.69 -14.29
N GLN A 35 7.06 8.53 -14.94
CA GLN A 35 6.78 9.18 -16.21
C GLN A 35 6.81 10.71 -16.10
N ARG A 36 6.28 11.29 -15.01
CA ARG A 36 6.40 12.74 -14.77
C ARG A 36 7.84 13.18 -14.60
N ILE A 37 8.66 12.45 -13.85
CA ILE A 37 10.08 12.77 -13.65
C ILE A 37 10.81 12.74 -15.00
N ILE A 38 10.58 11.71 -15.82
CA ILE A 38 11.13 11.60 -17.18
C ILE A 38 10.68 12.75 -18.07
N ASN A 39 9.39 13.11 -18.03
CA ASN A 39 8.85 14.23 -18.79
C ASN A 39 9.40 15.59 -18.37
N ASN A 40 9.90 15.72 -17.13
CA ASN A 40 10.62 16.91 -16.67
C ASN A 40 12.10 16.92 -17.07
N GLY A 41 12.56 15.92 -17.84
CA GLY A 41 13.90 15.85 -18.40
C GLY A 41 14.90 15.05 -17.56
N VAL A 42 14.44 14.35 -16.52
CA VAL A 42 15.30 13.51 -15.67
C VAL A 42 15.29 12.07 -16.25
N PRO A 43 16.42 11.54 -16.76
CA PRO A 43 16.44 10.23 -17.38
C PRO A 43 16.13 9.11 -16.37
N GLU A 44 15.45 8.04 -16.80
CA GLU A 44 15.05 6.92 -15.95
C GLU A 44 16.22 6.31 -15.16
N SER A 45 17.43 6.29 -15.74
CA SER A 45 18.64 5.78 -15.09
C SER A 45 19.22 6.66 -13.99
N SER A 46 18.69 7.87 -13.81
CA SER A 46 19.19 8.85 -12.82
C SER A 46 18.35 8.91 -11.54
N PHE A 47 17.26 8.16 -11.46
CA PHE A 47 16.44 8.05 -10.26
C PHE A 47 15.92 6.63 -10.07
N THR A 48 15.46 6.31 -8.88
CA THR A 48 14.78 5.04 -8.59
C THR A 48 13.68 5.34 -7.60
N LEU A 49 12.49 4.83 -7.88
CA LEU A 49 11.35 5.00 -6.98
C LEU A 49 11.18 3.76 -6.11
N SER A 50 11.01 3.94 -4.81
CA SER A 50 10.75 2.88 -3.84
C SER A 50 9.50 3.20 -3.03
N ILE A 51 8.61 2.21 -2.88
CA ILE A 51 7.42 2.33 -2.05
C ILE A 51 7.78 1.86 -0.64
N VAL A 52 7.78 2.78 0.32
CA VAL A 52 8.02 2.47 1.73
C VAL A 52 6.79 2.81 2.57
N PRO A 53 6.52 2.06 3.66
CA PRO A 53 5.55 2.46 4.67
C PRO A 53 5.86 3.85 5.26
N ASN A 54 4.83 4.64 5.55
CA ASN A 54 4.95 6.02 6.03
C ASN A 54 5.73 6.15 7.36
N ASP A 55 5.71 5.11 8.19
CA ASP A 55 6.45 5.00 9.45
C ASP A 55 7.94 4.68 9.26
N GLN A 56 8.39 4.40 8.02
CA GLN A 56 9.76 3.99 7.66
C GLN A 56 10.42 4.95 6.67
N VAL A 57 9.91 6.18 6.57
CA VAL A 57 10.36 7.20 5.61
C VAL A 57 11.68 7.86 6.01
N ASP A 58 12.21 7.58 7.20
CA ASP A 58 13.49 8.10 7.69
C ASP A 58 14.71 7.47 7.01
N GLN A 59 14.66 7.27 5.68
CA GLN A 59 15.83 6.89 4.90
C GLN A 59 16.68 8.13 4.63
N PRO A 60 17.94 8.18 5.13
CA PRO A 60 18.85 9.29 4.81
C PRO A 60 19.08 9.33 3.30
N ASP A 61 19.15 10.55 2.76
CA ASP A 61 19.39 10.82 1.34
C ASP A 61 18.27 10.41 0.36
N SER A 62 17.05 10.17 0.86
CA SER A 62 15.87 9.90 0.03
C SER A 62 14.90 11.09 -0.01
N GLN A 63 14.26 11.33 -1.16
CA GLN A 63 13.31 12.42 -1.33
C GLN A 63 11.90 11.87 -1.53
N VAL A 64 10.97 12.26 -0.66
CA VAL A 64 9.54 11.95 -0.85
C VAL A 64 9.03 12.67 -2.10
N VAL A 65 8.71 11.91 -3.14
CA VAL A 65 8.14 12.42 -4.40
C VAL A 65 6.65 12.08 -4.55
N GLY A 66 6.09 11.26 -3.66
CA GLY A 66 4.67 10.97 -3.65
C GLY A 66 4.18 10.14 -2.46
N HIS A 67 2.87 9.97 -2.41
CA HIS A 67 2.16 9.21 -1.38
C HIS A 67 1.12 8.31 -2.04
N CYS A 68 0.88 7.12 -1.49
CA CYS A 68 -0.14 6.20 -1.99
C CYS A 68 -0.86 5.49 -0.84
N ALA A 69 -1.93 4.77 -1.16
CA ALA A 69 -2.78 4.05 -0.20
C ALA A 69 -3.34 4.95 0.94
N ASN A 70 -3.76 6.18 0.63
CA ASN A 70 -4.21 7.18 1.62
C ASN A 70 -3.13 7.50 2.67
N ASP A 71 -1.94 7.88 2.21
CA ASP A 71 -0.81 8.31 3.03
C ASP A 71 -0.23 7.23 3.98
N THR A 72 -0.62 5.96 3.84
CA THR A 72 0.04 4.87 4.57
C THR A 72 1.39 4.50 3.97
N HIS A 73 1.64 4.81 2.71
CA HIS A 73 2.91 4.56 2.04
C HIS A 73 3.40 5.81 1.33
N LYS A 74 4.71 6.01 1.31
CA LYS A 74 5.40 7.05 0.56
C LYS A 74 6.22 6.44 -0.57
N ILE A 75 6.40 7.25 -1.61
CA ILE A 75 7.22 6.93 -2.76
C ILE A 75 8.44 7.85 -2.67
N LEU A 76 9.60 7.23 -2.47
CA LEU A 76 10.91 7.88 -2.35
C LEU A 76 11.73 7.66 -3.61
#